data_AF-A0A9L0RK72-F1
#
_entry.id   AF-A0A9L0RK72-F1
#
_cell.length_a   1.000
_cell.length_b   1.000
_cell.length_c   1.000
_cell.angle_alpha   90.00
_cell.angle_beta   90.00
_cell.angle_gamma   90.00
#
_symmetry.space_group_name_H-M   'P 1'
#
loop_
_entity.id
_entity.type
_entity.pdbx_description
1 polymer ?
#
loop_
_entity_poly.entity_id
_entity_poly.type
_entity_poly.pdbx_seq_one_letter_code
_entity_poly.pdbx_strand_id
1 'polypeptide(L)'
;MPIRISADFSAETLQTRREWNDIFKILRGNNFQPRILYPAKLSFRHDGEIKAFQDKQKLREFIITSPALQETLKLPSETKKQRFTKP
;
A
#
# COMPACT_ATOMS: atom_id res chain seq x y z
N MET A 1 27.27 -21.19 11.00
CA MET A 1 25.88 -21.66 10.77
C MET A 1 24.96 -20.46 10.71
N PRO A 2 24.17 -20.23 9.64
CA PRO A 2 23.22 -19.12 9.61
C PRO A 2 21.98 -19.49 10.43
N ILE A 3 21.68 -18.70 11.45
CA ILE A 3 20.47 -18.83 12.28
C ILE A 3 19.29 -18.34 11.45
N ARG A 4 18.38 -19.25 11.07
CA ARG A 4 17.11 -18.90 10.42
C ARG A 4 16.07 -18.72 11.51
N ILE A 5 15.70 -17.47 11.81
CA ILE A 5 14.55 -17.18 12.66
C ILE A 5 13.30 -17.33 11.78
N SER A 6 12.72 -18.53 11.80
CA SER A 6 11.40 -18.79 11.23
C SER A 6 10.35 -18.34 12.24
N ALA A 7 9.60 -17.30 11.91
CA ALA A 7 8.37 -16.98 12.62
C ALA A 7 7.22 -17.76 11.94
N ASP A 8 6.46 -18.53 12.73
CA ASP A 8 5.26 -19.22 12.25
C ASP A 8 4.15 -18.19 12.03
N PHE A 9 4.03 -17.73 10.78
CA PHE A 9 3.00 -16.80 10.34
C PHE A 9 1.79 -17.56 9.81
N SER A 10 0.59 -17.08 10.16
CA SER A 10 -0.66 -17.56 9.53
C SER A 10 -0.63 -17.35 8.01
N ALA A 11 -1.39 -18.17 7.28
CA ALA A 11 -1.54 -18.07 5.82
C ALA A 11 -1.99 -16.66 5.39
N GLU A 12 -2.86 -16.01 6.18
CA GLU A 12 -3.31 -14.63 5.94
C GLU A 12 -2.14 -13.65 5.99
N THR A 13 -1.30 -13.71 7.03
CA THR A 13 -0.12 -12.85 7.19
C THR A 13 0.90 -13.05 6.07
N LEU A 14 1.10 -14.29 5.61
CA LEU A 14 1.98 -14.61 4.49
C LEU A 14 1.47 -14.03 3.17
N GLN A 15 0.15 -14.03 2.95
CA GLN A 15 -0.47 -13.42 1.78
C GLN A 15 -0.32 -11.89 1.82
N THR A 16 -0.67 -11.25 2.94
CA THR A 16 -0.52 -9.80 3.10
C THR A 16 0.93 -9.37 2.91
N ARG A 17 1.91 -10.15 3.39
CA ARG A 17 3.33 -9.85 3.21
C ARG A 17 3.76 -9.87 1.74
N ARG A 18 3.23 -10.81 0.94
CA ARG A 18 3.50 -10.84 -0.51
C ARG A 18 2.94 -9.60 -1.19
N GLU A 19 1.70 -9.24 -0.88
CA GLU A 19 1.07 -8.03 -1.42
C GLU A 19 1.82 -6.76 -1.00
N TRP A 20 2.25 -6.69 0.26
CA TRP A 20 3.07 -5.59 0.76
C TRP A 20 4.40 -5.47 0.04
N ASN A 21 5.00 -6.59 -0.37
CA ASN A 21 6.28 -6.58 -1.08
C ASN A 21 6.17 -5.90 -2.45
N ASP A 22 5.08 -6.12 -3.18
CA ASP A 22 4.87 -5.47 -4.49
C ASP A 22 4.59 -3.97 -4.34
N ILE A 23 3.75 -3.59 -3.38
CA ILE A 23 3.47 -2.17 -3.07
C ILE A 23 4.75 -1.46 -2.59
N PHE A 24 5.54 -2.13 -1.75
CA PHE A 24 6.78 -1.60 -1.22
C PHE A 24 7.80 -1.27 -2.32
N LYS A 25 7.90 -2.10 -3.37
CA LYS A 25 8.76 -1.79 -4.54
C LYS A 25 8.33 -0.51 -5.24
N ILE A 26 7.02 -0.31 -5.42
CA ILE A 26 6.47 0.89 -6.07
C ILE A 26 6.71 2.13 -5.20
N LEU A 27 6.43 2.04 -3.90
CA LEU A 27 6.65 3.15 -2.96
C LEU A 27 8.14 3.52 -2.82
N ARG A 28 9.02 2.51 -2.89
CA ARG A 28 10.48 2.72 -2.89
C ARG A 28 10.93 3.47 -4.13
N GLY A 29 10.38 3.16 -5.31
CA GLY A 29 10.70 3.86 -6.56
C GLY A 29 10.30 5.34 -6.56
N ASN A 30 9.34 5.72 -5.71
CA ASN A 30 8.80 7.07 -5.62
C ASN A 30 9.28 7.84 -4.38
N ASN A 31 10.36 7.40 -3.72
CA ASN A 31 10.97 8.08 -2.57
C ASN A 31 10.09 8.26 -1.32
N PHE A 32 9.02 7.47 -1.16
CA PHE A 32 8.12 7.53 0.01
C PHE A 32 8.69 6.91 1.29
N GLN A 33 9.93 6.41 1.26
CA GLN A 33 10.60 5.77 2.40
C GLN A 33 9.73 4.71 3.11
N PRO A 34 9.19 3.72 2.36
CA PRO A 34 8.31 2.72 2.96
C PRO A 34 9.07 1.86 3.98
N ARG A 35 8.39 1.45 5.05
CA ARG A 35 8.85 0.55 6.11
C ARG A 35 7.79 -0.50 6.38
N ILE A 36 8.17 -1.78 6.26
CA ILE A 36 7.32 -2.91 6.65
C ILE A 36 7.58 -3.19 8.13
N LEU A 37 6.54 -3.04 8.94
CA LEU A 37 6.50 -3.33 10.36
C LEU A 37 5.89 -4.72 10.60
N TYR A 38 6.39 -5.43 11.62
CA TYR A 38 5.89 -6.73 12.02
C TYR A 38 4.45 -6.62 12.58
N PRO A 39 3.56 -7.60 12.36
CA PRO A 39 3.71 -8.80 11.50
C PRO A 39 3.37 -8.57 10.02
N ALA A 40 2.49 -7.62 9.70
CA ALA A 40 2.08 -7.28 8.32
C ALA A 40 1.53 -5.85 8.22
N LYS A 41 2.28 -4.87 8.74
CA LYS A 41 1.92 -3.44 8.63
C LYS A 41 2.85 -2.74 7.65
N LEU A 42 2.33 -1.99 6.70
CA LEU A 42 3.12 -1.14 5.81
C LEU A 42 2.97 0.32 6.24
N SER A 43 4.09 0.98 6.46
CA SER A 43 4.13 2.42 6.71
C SER A 43 4.96 3.13 5.65
N PHE A 44 4.62 4.37 5.33
CA PHE A 44 5.40 5.22 4.43
C PHE A 44 5.17 6.69 4.76
N ARG A 45 6.10 7.54 4.34
CA ARG A 45 5.99 8.99 4.51
C ARG A 45 5.23 9.57 3.33
N HIS A 46 4.12 10.26 3.58
CA HIS A 46 3.33 10.97 2.59
C HIS A 46 3.07 12.39 3.09
N ASP A 47 3.42 13.39 2.29
CA ASP A 47 3.19 14.80 2.59
C ASP A 47 3.68 15.24 3.99
N GLY A 48 4.84 14.73 4.41
CA GLY A 48 5.43 15.03 5.72
C GLY A 48 4.94 14.13 6.87
N GLU A 49 3.80 13.48 6.74
CA GLU A 49 3.24 12.56 7.73
C GLU A 49 3.64 11.10 7.48
N ILE A 50 3.80 10.31 8.55
CA ILE A 50 3.96 8.86 8.43
C ILE A 50 2.58 8.21 8.52
N LYS A 51 2.13 7.57 7.45
CA LYS A 51 0.89 6.79 7.44
C LYS A 51 1.22 5.31 7.53
N ALA A 52 0.45 4.56 8.31
CA ALA A 52 0.63 3.12 8.51
C ALA A 52 -0.68 2.38 8.28
N PHE A 53 -0.61 1.27 7.56
CA PHE A 53 -1.73 0.46 7.13
C PHE A 53 -1.48 -1.00 7.47
N GLN A 54 -2.47 -1.65 8.07
CA GLN A 54 -2.46 -3.10 8.31
C GLN A 54 -3.21 -3.85 7.21
N ASP A 55 -4.23 -3.21 6.64
CA ASP A 55 -5.08 -3.75 5.58
C ASP A 55 -4.78 -3.11 4.24
N LYS A 56 -4.76 -3.95 3.21
CA LYS A 56 -4.66 -3.51 1.82
C LYS A 56 -5.86 -2.68 1.39
N GLN A 57 -7.07 -2.98 1.88
CA GLN A 57 -8.26 -2.22 1.52
C GLN A 57 -8.17 -0.77 2.01
N LYS A 58 -7.77 -0.56 3.26
CA LYS A 58 -7.55 0.78 3.82
C LYS A 58 -6.49 1.57 3.05
N LEU A 59 -5.42 0.90 2.60
CA LEU A 59 -4.45 1.54 1.72
C LEU A 59 -5.07 1.92 0.36
N ARG A 60 -5.86 1.04 -0.25
CA ARG A 60 -6.52 1.33 -1.53
C ARG A 60 -7.47 2.52 -1.41
N GLU A 61 -8.30 2.56 -0.37
CA GLU A 61 -9.19 3.70 -0.11
C GLU A 61 -8.40 5.01 0.07
N PHE A 62 -7.25 4.96 0.74
CA PHE A 62 -6.36 6.10 0.88
C PHE A 62 -5.75 6.55 -0.46
N ILE A 63 -5.32 5.61 -1.31
CA ILE A 63 -4.80 5.91 -2.66
C ILE A 63 -5.90 6.51 -3.54
N ILE A 64 -7.13 6.00 -3.45
CA ILE A 64 -8.28 6.53 -4.23
C ILE A 64 -8.66 7.93 -3.76
N THR A 65 -8.56 8.20 -2.46
CA THR A 65 -8.88 9.52 -1.88
C THR A 65 -7.78 10.54 -2.15
N SER A 66 -6.51 10.10 -2.28
CA SER A 66 -5.36 10.96 -2.54
C SER A 66 -4.97 10.95 -4.03
N PRO A 67 -5.34 11.97 -4.82
CA PRO A 67 -4.98 12.04 -6.24
C PRO A 67 -3.46 12.03 -6.47
N ALA A 68 -2.68 12.61 -5.54
CA ALA A 68 -1.22 12.59 -5.61
C ALA A 68 -0.64 11.16 -5.54
N LEU A 69 -1.26 10.27 -4.75
CA LEU A 69 -0.88 8.86 -4.70
C LEU A 69 -1.39 8.08 -5.90
N GLN A 70 -2.58 8.41 -6.40
CA GLN A 70 -3.15 7.78 -7.59
C GLN A 70 -2.30 8.01 -8.85
N GLU A 71 -1.72 9.19 -9.03
CA GLU A 71 -0.81 9.47 -10.15
C GLU A 71 0.52 8.72 -10.02
N THR A 72 1.01 8.61 -8.78
CA THR A 72 2.33 8.06 -8.47
C THR A 72 2.33 6.53 -8.45
N LEU A 73 1.32 5.94 -7.80
CA LEU A 73 0.98 4.53 -7.93
C LEU A 73 -0.03 4.46 -9.07
N LYS A 74 0.43 4.30 -10.32
CA LYS A 74 -0.42 3.96 -11.49
C LYS A 74 -1.16 2.63 -11.29
N LEU A 75 -2.03 2.56 -10.29
CA LEU A 75 -3.02 1.53 -10.14
C LEU A 75 -4.19 1.94 -11.04
N PRO A 76 -4.75 1.02 -11.84
CA PRO A 76 -5.96 1.30 -12.59
C PRO A 76 -7.10 1.55 -11.59
N SER A 77 -7.35 2.82 -11.31
CA SER A 77 -8.56 3.30 -10.66
C SER A 77 -9.67 3.28 -11.71
N GLU A 78 -10.69 2.44 -11.52
CA GLU A 78 -11.85 2.48 -12.38
C GLU A 78 -12.52 3.87 -12.34
N THR A 79 -12.92 4.27 -13.53
CA THR A 79 -13.19 5.61 -14.02
C THR A 79 -14.38 6.28 -13.33
N LYS A 80 -14.29 7.60 -13.16
CA LYS A 80 -15.40 8.54 -12.92
C LYS A 80 -16.70 8.06 -13.59
N LYS A 81 -17.75 7.78 -12.82
CA LYS A 81 -19.12 7.84 -13.35
C LYS A 81 -19.45 9.30 -13.61
N GLN A 82 -19.25 9.68 -14.87
CA GLN A 82 -19.75 10.89 -15.50
C GLN A 82 -21.28 10.87 -15.39
N ARG A 83 -21.86 11.74 -14.55
CA ARG A 83 -23.27 12.15 -14.65
C ARG A 83 -23.29 13.65 -14.89
N PHE A 84 -22.98 14.03 -16.13
CA PHE A 84 -23.54 15.25 -16.69
C PHE A 84 -24.77 14.82 -17.50
N THR A 85 -25.94 14.95 -16.91
CA THR A 85 -27.20 14.96 -17.64
C THR A 85 -27.87 16.29 -17.37
N LYS A 86 -27.78 17.18 -18.36
CA LYS A 86 -28.78 18.23 -18.62
C LYS A 86 -29.34 17.93 -20.02
N PRO A 87 -30.64 18.09 -20.19
CA PRO A 87 -31.11 19.26 -20.94
C PRO A 87 -31.66 20.34 -20.02
#